data_AF-A0A834A2N7-F1
#
_entry.id   AF-A0A834A2N7-F1
#
_cell.length_a   1.000
_cell.length_b   1.000
_cell.length_c   1.000
_cell.angle_alpha   90.00
_cell.angle_beta   90.00
_cell.angle_gamma   90.00
#
_symmetry.space_group_name_H-M   'P 1'
#
loop_
_entity.id
_entity.type
_entity.pdbx_description
1 polymer ?
#
loop_
_entity_poly.entity_id
_entity_poly.type
_entity_poly.pdbx_seq_one_letter_code
_entity_poly.pdbx_strand_id
1 'polypeptide(L)'
;MEAFVNQHKAKTLKRQTVITTMTTLKKNLHLQNTSTARPILGLLVCFLYEEALYALPRAFFKVPLLVPGLSYPLETFVESLSDKGISDVIKVLVLREGQSAPLLSAHINMPVSEGLAAA
;
A
#
# COMPACT_ATOMS: atom_id res chain seq x y z
N MET A 1 45.08 17.70 -3.64
CA MET A 1 44.16 17.78 -2.50
C MET A 1 42.87 18.40 -3.03
N GLU A 2 42.13 17.73 -3.92
CA GLU A 2 41.49 16.41 -3.76
C GLU A 2 40.63 16.31 -2.49
N ALA A 3 39.42 15.77 -2.68
CA ALA A 3 38.28 15.72 -1.75
C ALA A 3 37.62 17.10 -1.59
N PHE A 4 36.65 17.48 -2.41
CA PHE A 4 35.25 17.20 -2.06
C PHE A 4 34.29 17.30 -3.26
N VAL A 5 34.80 17.11 -4.48
CA VAL A 5 34.04 17.25 -5.74
C VAL A 5 33.33 15.96 -6.19
N ASN A 6 33.33 14.87 -5.41
CA ASN A 6 32.80 13.58 -5.92
C ASN A 6 32.08 12.71 -4.89
N GLN A 7 30.82 13.04 -4.59
CA GLN A 7 29.75 12.13 -4.12
C GLN A 7 28.49 12.99 -3.98
N HIS A 8 27.61 13.11 -4.97
CA HIS A 8 26.65 12.08 -5.35
C HIS A 8 26.11 12.39 -6.77
N LYS A 9 26.68 11.74 -7.80
CA LYS A 9 25.96 11.44 -9.03
C LYS A 9 24.95 10.34 -8.72
N ALA A 10 23.69 10.68 -8.44
CA ALA A 10 22.59 9.74 -8.62
C ALA A 10 21.23 10.45 -8.53
N LYS A 11 20.64 10.68 -9.72
CA LYS A 11 19.20 10.51 -9.97
C LYS A 11 18.27 11.32 -9.05
N THR A 12 18.13 12.61 -9.35
CA THR A 12 17.01 13.41 -8.85
C THR A 12 15.72 12.91 -9.50
N LEU A 13 15.14 11.86 -8.91
CA LEU A 13 13.77 11.44 -9.16
C LEU A 13 12.88 12.67 -8.94
N LYS A 14 12.22 13.11 -10.01
CA LYS A 14 11.23 14.19 -9.97
C LYS A 14 10.18 13.79 -8.95
N ARG A 15 10.29 14.37 -7.76
CA ARG A 15 9.33 14.21 -6.67
C ARG A 15 8.07 14.93 -7.10
N GLN A 16 7.17 14.19 -7.76
CA GLN A 16 5.86 14.69 -8.12
C GLN A 16 5.14 14.98 -6.79
N THR A 17 5.03 16.26 -6.45
CA THR A 17 4.23 16.72 -5.32
C THR A 17 2.77 16.45 -5.69
N VAL A 18 2.24 15.30 -5.30
CA VAL A 18 0.80 15.07 -5.33
C VAL A 18 0.25 15.90 -4.18
N ILE A 19 -0.41 17.01 -4.51
CA ILE A 19 -1.28 17.72 -3.59
C ILE A 19 -2.49 16.80 -3.43
N THR A 20 -2.36 15.80 -2.57
CA THR A 20 -3.50 15.00 -2.16
C THR A 20 -4.18 15.77 -1.06
N THR A 21 -5.47 16.05 -1.26
CA THR A 21 -6.40 16.53 -0.24
C THR A 21 -6.07 15.92 1.12
N MET A 22 -6.04 16.72 2.19
CA MET A 22 -5.45 16.40 3.51
C MET A 22 -5.95 15.10 4.19
N THR A 23 -6.91 14.39 3.60
CA THR A 23 -7.55 13.17 4.10
C THR A 23 -7.18 11.89 3.33
N THR A 24 -6.44 11.96 2.22
CA THR A 24 -6.13 10.79 1.38
C THR A 24 -4.67 10.35 1.53
N LEU A 25 -4.46 9.14 2.06
CA LEU A 25 -3.15 8.54 2.32
C LEU A 25 -2.84 7.45 1.29
N LYS A 26 -1.69 7.58 0.62
CA LYS A 26 -1.20 6.54 -0.30
C LYS A 26 -0.42 5.48 0.46
N LYS A 27 -0.85 4.22 0.37
CA LYS A 27 -0.15 3.06 0.96
C LYS A 27 0.52 2.24 -0.14
N ASN A 28 1.81 1.98 0.07
CA ASN A 28 2.61 1.12 -0.79
C ASN A 28 2.79 -0.23 -0.12
N LEU A 29 2.32 -1.29 -0.76
CA LEU A 29 2.50 -2.67 -0.35
C LEU A 29 3.49 -3.33 -1.30
N HIS A 30 4.49 -4.04 -0.78
CA HIS A 30 5.43 -4.78 -1.62
C HIS A 30 5.11 -6.25 -1.55
N LEU A 31 4.66 -6.82 -2.67
CA LEU A 31 4.38 -8.25 -2.77
C LEU A 31 5.52 -8.92 -3.53
N GLN A 32 6.18 -9.87 -2.87
CA GLN A 32 7.31 -10.60 -3.42
C GLN A 32 7.05 -12.10 -3.36
N ASN A 33 7.33 -12.77 -4.47
CA ASN A 33 7.36 -14.23 -4.49
C ASN A 33 8.73 -14.72 -4.00
N THR A 34 8.76 -15.35 -2.82
CA THR A 34 9.94 -15.95 -2.20
C THR A 34 10.18 -17.40 -2.61
N SER A 35 9.32 -17.98 -3.45
CA SER A 35 9.55 -19.31 -4.04
C SER A 35 10.79 -19.28 -4.93
N THR A 36 11.52 -20.39 -4.99
CA THR A 36 12.77 -20.51 -5.77
C THR A 36 12.55 -20.84 -7.25
N ALA A 37 11.40 -21.39 -7.65
CA ALA A 37 11.18 -21.85 -9.03
C ALA A 37 9.74 -21.78 -9.54
N ARG A 38 8.75 -21.51 -8.68
CA ARG A 38 7.33 -21.53 -9.09
C ARG A 38 6.75 -20.12 -9.08
N PRO A 39 6.32 -19.59 -10.25
CA PRO A 39 5.60 -18.33 -10.25
C PRO A 39 4.19 -18.53 -9.68
N ILE A 40 3.66 -17.48 -9.05
CA ILE A 40 2.33 -17.53 -8.45
C ILE A 40 1.36 -16.78 -9.38
N LEU A 41 0.30 -17.47 -9.76
CA LEU A 41 -0.76 -17.00 -10.66
C LEU A 41 -2.10 -16.94 -9.92
N GLY A 42 -2.97 -16.04 -10.38
CA GLY A 42 -4.32 -15.91 -9.87
C GLY A 42 -4.33 -15.49 -8.41
N LEU A 43 -3.61 -14.43 -8.06
CA LEU A 43 -3.66 -13.86 -6.72
C LEU A 43 -4.64 -12.69 -6.69
N LEU A 44 -5.38 -12.60 -5.59
CA LEU A 44 -6.36 -11.57 -5.31
C LEU A 44 -5.94 -10.86 -4.03
N VAL A 45 -5.99 -9.54 -4.02
CA VAL A 45 -5.79 -8.74 -2.81
C VAL A 45 -7.11 -8.08 -2.45
N CYS A 46 -7.54 -8.30 -1.21
CA CYS A 46 -8.73 -7.71 -0.62
C CYS A 46 -8.33 -6.88 0.59
N PHE A 47 -8.94 -5.71 0.75
CA PHE A 47 -8.83 -4.89 1.94
C PHE A 47 -10.15 -4.98 2.71
N LEU A 48 -10.08 -5.43 3.96
CA LEU A 48 -11.18 -5.36 4.92
C LEU A 48 -10.93 -4.14 5.81
N TYR A 49 -11.90 -3.24 5.83
CA TYR A 49 -11.89 -2.01 6.60
C TYR A 49 -13.33 -1.60 6.91
N GLU A 50 -13.48 -0.71 7.87
CA GLU A 50 -14.76 -0.09 8.18
C GLU A 50 -15.05 1.04 7.18
N GLU A 51 -16.04 0.84 6.30
CA GLU A 51 -16.42 1.82 5.26
C GLU A 51 -16.91 3.15 5.85
N ALA A 52 -17.33 3.17 7.12
CA ALA A 52 -17.70 4.39 7.83
C ALA A 52 -16.48 5.27 8.20
N LEU A 53 -15.27 4.69 8.29
CA LEU A 53 -14.04 5.38 8.70
C LEU A 53 -13.10 5.65 7.54
N TYR A 54 -13.04 4.71 6.58
CA TYR A 54 -12.14 4.78 5.44
C TYR A 54 -12.90 4.52 4.14
N ALA A 55 -12.51 5.21 3.06
CA ALA A 55 -12.91 4.91 1.71
C ALA A 55 -11.69 4.49 0.90
N LEU A 56 -11.73 3.29 0.31
CA LEU A 56 -10.69 2.81 -0.59
C LEU A 56 -11.29 2.67 -1.99
N PRO A 57 -10.96 3.57 -2.94
CA PRO A 57 -11.41 3.46 -4.33
C PRO A 57 -11.04 2.12 -4.98
N ARG A 58 -9.97 1.48 -4.48
CA ARG A 58 -9.49 0.17 -4.95
C ARG A 58 -9.28 -0.81 -3.80
N ALA A 59 -10.36 -1.18 -3.13
CA ALA A 59 -10.38 -2.18 -2.06
C ALA A 59 -10.16 -3.63 -2.53
N PHE A 60 -10.28 -3.89 -3.83
CA PHE A 60 -10.08 -5.21 -4.40
C PHE A 60 -9.35 -5.11 -5.75
N PHE A 61 -8.32 -5.93 -5.95
CA PHE A 61 -7.67 -6.04 -7.24
C PHE A 61 -6.99 -7.39 -7.43
N LYS A 62 -6.87 -7.78 -8.70
CA LYS A 62 -6.11 -8.97 -9.12
C LYS A 62 -4.65 -8.60 -9.25
N VAL A 63 -3.78 -9.46 -8.72
CA VAL A 63 -2.33 -9.33 -8.87
C VAL A 63 -1.91 -10.14 -10.10
N PRO A 64 -1.11 -9.56 -11.00
CA PRO A 64 -0.56 -10.29 -12.14
C PRO A 64 0.40 -11.41 -11.69
N LEU A 65 0.91 -12.18 -12.63
CA LEU A 65 1.93 -13.22 -12.39
C LEU A 65 3.09 -12.68 -11.52
N LEU A 66 3.24 -13.23 -10.31
CA LEU A 66 4.39 -12.91 -9.46
C LEU A 66 5.55 -13.86 -9.78
N VAL A 67 6.53 -13.32 -10.51
CA VAL A 67 7.75 -14.05 -10.84
C VAL A 67 8.65 -14.17 -9.58
N PRO A 68 9.24 -15.34 -9.31
CA PRO A 68 10.25 -15.53 -8.27
C PRO A 68 11.33 -14.45 -8.28
N GLY A 69 11.66 -13.90 -7.11
CA GLY A 69 12.78 -12.95 -6.98
C GLY A 69 12.46 -11.50 -7.37
N LEU A 70 11.24 -11.19 -7.81
CA LEU A 70 10.79 -9.82 -8.12
C LEU A 70 9.82 -9.29 -7.05
N SER A 71 10.02 -8.04 -6.64
CA SER A 71 9.13 -7.31 -5.73
C SER A 71 8.19 -6.40 -6.53
N TYR A 72 6.90 -6.62 -6.40
CA TYR A 72 5.85 -5.86 -7.08
C TYR A 72 5.30 -4.81 -6.11
N PRO A 73 5.55 -3.51 -6.33
CA PRO A 73 4.91 -2.45 -5.57
C PRO A 73 3.44 -2.35 -5.99
N LEU A 74 2.55 -2.52 -5.02
CA LEU A 74 1.13 -2.35 -5.13
C LEU A 74 0.76 -1.09 -4.37
N GLU A 75 0.15 -0.13 -5.07
CA GLU A 75 -0.25 1.13 -4.47
C GLU A 75 -1.76 1.13 -4.26
N THR A 76 -2.19 1.51 -3.07
CA THR A 76 -3.61 1.75 -2.75
C THR A 76 -3.79 3.12 -2.13
N PHE A 77 -4.92 3.74 -2.42
CA PHE A 77 -5.31 5.03 -1.85
C PHE A 77 -6.35 4.76 -0.78
N VAL A 78 -6.08 5.27 0.42
CA VAL A 78 -6.96 5.18 1.58
C VAL A 78 -7.39 6.59 1.90
N GLU A 79 -8.68 6.88 1.77
CA GLU A 79 -9.28 8.15 2.17
C GLU A 79 -9.84 7.99 3.56
N SER A 80 -9.50 8.88 4.49
CA SER A 80 -10.15 8.92 5.80
C SER A 80 -11.40 9.77 5.72
N LEU A 81 -12.53 9.16 6.09
CA LEU A 81 -13.84 9.81 6.18
C LEU A 81 -14.13 10.32 7.60
N SER A 82 -13.36 9.87 8.60
CA SER A 82 -13.59 10.23 10.00
C SER A 82 -12.77 11.45 10.43
N ASP A 83 -13.45 12.46 10.97
CA ASP A 83 -12.90 13.59 11.72
C ASP A 83 -12.70 13.27 13.22
N LYS A 84 -13.23 12.13 13.68
CA LYS A 84 -13.29 11.74 15.11
C LYS A 84 -11.97 11.22 15.70
N GLY A 85 -10.85 11.30 14.98
CA GLY A 85 -9.55 10.80 15.46
C GLY A 85 -9.52 9.29 15.74
N ILE A 86 -10.42 8.52 15.13
CA ILE A 86 -10.48 7.07 15.31
C ILE A 86 -9.45 6.42 14.39
N SER A 87 -8.57 5.60 14.97
CA SER A 87 -7.64 4.75 14.24
C SER A 87 -8.18 3.32 14.28
N ASP A 88 -8.35 2.73 13.10
CA ASP A 88 -8.68 1.31 12.98
C ASP A 88 -7.68 0.60 12.06
N VAL A 89 -7.66 -0.72 12.14
CA VAL A 89 -6.73 -1.57 11.43
C VAL A 89 -7.35 -2.08 10.12
N ILE A 90 -6.70 -1.74 9.01
CA ILE A 90 -7.09 -2.27 7.70
C ILE A 90 -6.44 -3.64 7.54
N LYS A 91 -7.25 -4.69 7.39
CA LYS A 91 -6.75 -6.04 7.16
C LYS A 91 -6.63 -6.30 5.67
N VAL A 92 -5.43 -6.60 5.22
CA VAL A 92 -5.13 -6.95 3.84
C VAL A 92 -5.05 -8.46 3.74
N LEU A 93 -5.91 -9.04 2.91
CA LEU A 93 -5.96 -10.47 2.66
C LEU A 93 -5.49 -10.74 1.24
N VAL A 94 -4.49 -11.61 1.11
CA VAL A 94 -4.05 -12.14 -0.19
C VAL A 94 -4.63 -13.53 -0.33
N LEU A 95 -5.47 -13.75 -1.32
CA LEU A 95 -6.12 -15.03 -1.60
C LEU A 95 -5.71 -15.53 -2.97
N ARG A 96 -5.92 -16.81 -3.22
CA ARG A 96 -5.78 -17.39 -4.57
C ARG A 96 -7.14 -17.49 -5.22
N GLU A 97 -7.24 -17.17 -6.50
CA GLU A 97 -8.44 -17.41 -7.31
C GLU A 97 -8.84 -18.89 -7.19
N GLY A 98 -10.10 -19.12 -6.79
CA GLY A 98 -10.64 -20.46 -6.54
C GLY A 98 -10.43 -21.01 -5.13
N GLN A 99 -9.70 -20.31 -4.25
CA GLN A 99 -9.61 -20.65 -2.83
C GLN A 99 -10.23 -19.55 -1.96
N SER A 100 -11.12 -19.94 -1.05
CA SER A 100 -11.75 -19.03 -0.09
C SER A 100 -10.87 -18.73 1.13
N ALA A 101 -9.80 -19.50 1.35
CA ALA A 101 -8.86 -19.28 2.44
C ALA A 101 -7.78 -18.26 2.03
N PRO A 102 -7.49 -17.24 2.85
CA PRO A 102 -6.40 -16.31 2.57
C PRO A 102 -5.06 -17.02 2.70
N LEU A 103 -4.17 -16.83 1.72
CA LEU A 103 -2.79 -17.30 1.75
C LEU A 103 -1.96 -16.49 2.73
N LEU A 104 -2.18 -15.17 2.75
CA LEU A 104 -1.51 -14.23 3.65
C LEU A 104 -2.52 -13.22 4.17
N SER A 105 -2.35 -12.84 5.43
CA SER A 105 -3.06 -11.73 6.05
C SER A 105 -2.03 -10.74 6.60
N ALA A 106 -2.13 -9.47 6.23
CA ALA A 106 -1.35 -8.39 6.78
C ALA A 106 -2.29 -7.37 7.43
N HIS A 107 -1.81 -6.68 8.46
CA HIS A 107 -2.58 -5.66 9.17
C HIS A 107 -1.87 -4.32 9.01
N ILE A 108 -2.61 -3.32 8.54
CA ILE A 108 -2.13 -1.95 8.37
C ILE A 108 -2.80 -1.10 9.43
N ASN A 109 -2.02 -0.64 10.41
CA ASN A 109 -2.48 0.37 11.35
C ASN A 109 -2.50 1.72 10.63
N MET A 110 -3.68 2.30 10.44
CA MET A 110 -3.80 3.65 9.92
C MET A 110 -3.49 4.64 11.03
N PRO A 111 -2.62 5.64 10.81
CA PRO A 111 -2.46 6.73 11.77
C PRO A 111 -3.80 7.45 11.94
N VAL A 112 -4.02 8.03 13.12
CA VAL A 112 -5.19 8.87 13.37
C VAL A 112 -5.20 10.01 12.36
N SER A 113 -6.32 10.20 11.66
CA SER A 113 -6.48 11.37 10.81
C SER A 113 -6.76 12.55 11.73
N GLU A 114 -5.80 13.49 11.83
CA GLU A 114 -6.03 14.77 12.50
C GLU A 114 -6.99 15.58 11.63
N GLY A 115 -8.29 15.44 11.91
CA GLY A 115 -9.33 16.29 11.37
C GLY A 115 -9.02 17.75 11.73
N LEU A 116 -9.22 18.63 10.76
CA LEU A 116 -9.04 20.08 10.82
C LEU A 116 -9.34 20.65 12.23
N ALA A 117 -8.30 20.89 13.04
CA ALA A 117 -8.41 21.74 14.22
C ALA A 117 -8.50 23.20 13.73
N ALA A 118 -9.69 23.59 13.27
CA ALA A 118 -10.05 24.97 13.04
C ALA A 118 -11.00 25.42 14.16
N ALA A 119 -10.41 25.95 15.23
CA ALA A 119 -11.05 26.88 16.16
C ALA A 119 -9.98 27.80 16.73
#